data_AF-A0A2I4AM20-F1
#
_entry.id   AF-A0A2I4AM20-F1
#
_cell.length_a   1.000
_cell.length_b   1.000
_cell.length_c   1.000
_cell.angle_alpha   90.00
_cell.angle_beta   90.00
_cell.angle_gamma   90.00
#
_symmetry.space_group_name_H-M   'P 1'
#
loop_
_entity.id
_entity.type
_entity.pdbx_description
1 polymer ?
#
loop_
_entity_poly.entity_id
_entity_poly.type
_entity_poly.pdbx_seq_one_letter_code
_entity_poly.pdbx_strand_id
1 'polypeptide(L)'
;MSVVTVAHGGRSALAFVKGSPEMVASLCRADTVPPQFSSTLRSFSSEGLRVLALACKPVDMNSDLMNIERAEVEKELKFLGLLIMKNQVKPETAGVIDVLTEAHIRTVMVTGDNILTAVNVAKSCRMIGSDEKVIFVTATPQTAQSVPTLRFSLDNEGAPNSTDVTDQERPGYHLAIDGRSFSALCDHFPDYLPKVLMKATIFARMLPDQKAQMVMELQKLNYCVGMCG
;
A
#
# COMPACT_ATOMS: atom_id res chain seq x y z
N MET A 1 -3.28 -2.86 -15.06
CA MET A 1 -3.94 -2.34 -16.28
C MET A 1 -3.14 -2.85 -17.46
N SER A 2 -3.79 -3.55 -18.37
CA SER A 2 -3.22 -4.03 -19.61
C SER A 2 -3.82 -3.31 -20.81
N VAL A 3 -3.07 -3.24 -21.90
CA VAL A 3 -3.53 -2.78 -23.21
C VAL A 3 -2.89 -3.66 -24.28
N VAL A 4 -3.68 -4.10 -25.25
CA VAL A 4 -3.17 -4.77 -26.45
C VAL A 4 -3.14 -3.74 -27.57
N THR A 5 -2.00 -3.64 -28.24
CA THR A 5 -1.78 -2.70 -29.33
C THR A 5 -1.39 -3.48 -30.56
N VAL A 6 -1.86 -3.04 -31.73
CA VAL A 6 -1.49 -3.61 -33.02
C VAL A 6 -0.61 -2.59 -33.73
N ALA A 7 0.58 -3.02 -34.17
CA ALA A 7 1.50 -2.16 -34.90
C ALA A 7 0.89 -1.69 -36.22
N HIS A 8 1.31 -0.52 -36.70
CA HIS A 8 0.85 0.02 -37.97
C HIS A 8 1.12 -0.98 -39.11
N GLY A 9 0.09 -1.29 -39.90
CA GLY A 9 0.14 -2.33 -40.93
C GLY A 9 -0.23 -3.75 -40.47
N GLY A 10 -0.64 -3.95 -39.21
CA GLY A 10 -1.28 -5.20 -38.75
C GLY A 10 -0.34 -6.40 -38.63
N ARG A 11 0.98 -6.19 -38.64
CA ARG A 11 1.97 -7.29 -38.70
C ARG A 11 2.37 -7.88 -37.35
N SER A 12 2.06 -7.19 -36.25
CA SER A 12 2.40 -7.65 -34.90
C SER A 12 1.52 -7.00 -33.85
N ALA A 13 1.12 -7.76 -32.84
CA ALA A 13 0.46 -7.24 -31.65
C ALA A 13 1.38 -7.34 -30.42
N LEU A 14 1.28 -6.33 -29.55
CA LEU A 14 1.97 -6.25 -28.28
C LEU A 14 0.99 -5.93 -27.16
N ALA A 15 1.01 -6.76 -26.13
CA ALA A 15 0.42 -6.46 -24.84
C ALA A 15 1.41 -5.65 -24.00
N PHE A 16 0.93 -4.57 -23.41
CA PHE A 16 1.64 -3.81 -22.39
C PHE A 16 0.86 -3.86 -21.08
N VAL A 17 1.57 -4.05 -19.98
CA VAL A 17 1.00 -4.11 -18.64
C VAL A 17 1.72 -3.11 -17.76
N LYS A 18 0.93 -2.31 -17.03
CA LYS A 18 1.40 -1.47 -15.93
C LYS A 18 0.64 -1.76 -14.65
N GLY A 19 1.31 -1.71 -13.52
CA GLY A 19 0.70 -2.00 -12.22
C GLY A 19 1.67 -1.85 -11.05
N SER A 20 1.24 -2.32 -9.88
CA SER A 20 2.13 -2.39 -8.72
C SER A 20 3.32 -3.29 -9.04
N PRO A 21 4.53 -2.93 -8.60
CA PRO A 21 5.74 -3.67 -8.93
C PRO A 21 5.65 -5.16 -8.64
N GLU A 22 5.14 -5.53 -7.47
CA GLU A 22 5.06 -6.91 -7.02
C GLU A 22 4.08 -7.74 -7.87
N MET A 23 2.92 -7.15 -8.23
CA MET A 23 1.92 -7.82 -9.06
C MET A 23 2.40 -7.98 -10.51
N VAL A 24 3.05 -6.97 -11.06
CA VAL A 24 3.58 -7.09 -12.43
C VAL A 24 4.72 -8.11 -12.47
N ALA A 25 5.61 -8.09 -11.48
CA ALA A 25 6.70 -9.07 -11.38
C ALA A 25 6.17 -10.51 -11.27
N SER A 26 5.08 -10.76 -10.54
CA SER A 26 4.47 -12.09 -10.47
C SER A 26 3.84 -12.58 -11.78
N LEU A 27 3.53 -11.67 -12.71
CA LEU A 27 3.01 -11.99 -14.05
C LEU A 27 4.13 -12.10 -15.10
N CYS A 28 5.37 -11.75 -14.73
CA CYS A 28 6.53 -11.81 -15.61
C CYS A 28 7.23 -13.17 -15.51
N ARG A 29 7.97 -13.53 -16.55
CA ARG A 29 8.90 -14.67 -16.48
C ARG A 29 10.07 -14.32 -15.56
N ALA A 30 10.41 -15.25 -14.68
CA ALA A 30 11.40 -15.04 -13.63
C ALA A 30 12.80 -14.66 -14.17
N ASP A 31 13.19 -15.17 -15.33
CA ASP A 31 14.45 -14.86 -16.01
C ASP A 31 14.57 -13.39 -16.47
N THR A 32 13.44 -12.69 -16.58
CA THR A 32 13.41 -11.29 -17.02
C THR A 32 13.40 -10.28 -15.88
N VAL A 33 13.08 -10.73 -14.66
CA VAL A 33 13.05 -9.87 -13.47
C VAL A 33 14.46 -9.79 -12.88
N PRO A 34 15.08 -8.60 -12.78
CA PRO A 34 16.43 -8.48 -12.25
C PRO A 34 16.52 -8.97 -10.80
N PRO A 35 17.64 -9.61 -10.39
CA PRO A 35 17.79 -10.11 -9.02
C PRO A 35 17.77 -8.99 -7.97
N GLN A 36 18.14 -7.76 -8.34
CA GLN A 36 18.09 -6.58 -7.46
C GLN A 36 16.70 -5.92 -7.40
N PHE A 37 15.67 -6.48 -8.02
CA PHE A 37 14.33 -5.88 -8.10
C PHE A 37 13.78 -5.48 -6.73
N SER A 38 13.80 -6.39 -5.77
CA SER A 38 13.23 -6.18 -4.44
C SER A 38 13.96 -5.11 -3.64
N SER A 39 15.30 -5.10 -3.69
CA SER A 39 16.12 -4.09 -3.00
C SER A 39 15.95 -2.70 -3.62
N THR A 40 15.91 -2.61 -4.96
CA THR A 40 15.72 -1.35 -5.68
C THR A 40 14.32 -0.78 -5.45
N LEU A 41 13.29 -1.63 -5.50
CA LEU A 41 11.92 -1.25 -5.18
C LEU A 41 11.83 -0.70 -3.75
N ARG A 42 12.51 -1.34 -2.79
CA ARG A 42 12.53 -0.89 -1.40
C ARG A 42 13.17 0.49 -1.26
N SER A 43 14.33 0.72 -1.88
CA SER A 43 15.01 2.04 -1.85
C SER A 43 14.07 3.14 -2.31
N PHE A 44 13.52 3.02 -3.52
CA PHE A 44 12.62 4.03 -4.07
C PHE A 44 11.33 4.20 -3.25
N SER A 45 10.76 3.10 -2.73
CA SER A 45 9.56 3.18 -1.89
C SER A 45 9.83 3.89 -0.56
N SER A 46 11.00 3.65 0.04
CA SER A 46 11.42 4.29 1.29
C SER A 46 11.71 5.78 1.14
N GLU A 47 12.13 6.21 -0.05
CA GLU A 47 12.27 7.62 -0.42
C GLU A 47 10.91 8.31 -0.71
N GLY A 48 9.81 7.57 -0.58
CA GLY A 48 8.45 8.05 -0.86
C GLY A 48 8.15 8.26 -2.33
N LEU A 49 8.88 7.60 -3.22
CA LEU A 49 8.59 7.63 -4.65
C LEU A 49 7.46 6.66 -4.96
N ARG A 50 6.56 7.07 -5.86
CA ARG A 50 5.54 6.22 -6.44
C ARG A 50 6.17 5.40 -7.56
N VAL A 51 6.24 4.09 -7.35
CA VAL A 51 6.86 3.15 -8.28
C VAL A 51 5.79 2.32 -8.97
N LEU A 52 5.83 2.25 -10.30
CA LEU A 52 5.06 1.31 -11.11
C LEU A 52 6.02 0.40 -11.87
N ALA A 53 5.62 -0.85 -12.12
CA ALA A 53 6.34 -1.71 -13.04
C ALA A 53 5.65 -1.76 -14.40
N LEU A 54 6.48 -1.94 -15.42
CA LEU A 54 6.08 -2.07 -16.82
C LEU A 54 6.56 -3.43 -17.34
N ALA A 55 5.69 -4.12 -18.07
CA ALA A 55 6.00 -5.37 -18.72
C ALA A 55 5.30 -5.45 -20.08
N CYS A 56 5.83 -6.27 -20.99
CA CYS A 56 5.18 -6.50 -22.28
C CYS A 56 5.28 -7.95 -22.75
N LYS A 57 4.42 -8.32 -23.70
CA LYS A 57 4.47 -9.62 -24.36
C LYS A 57 3.96 -9.51 -25.80
N PRO A 58 4.58 -10.19 -26.77
CA PRO A 58 3.97 -10.41 -28.08
C PRO A 58 2.64 -11.14 -27.94
N VAL A 59 1.65 -10.74 -28.72
CA VAL A 59 0.36 -11.43 -28.81
C VAL A 59 0.22 -11.99 -30.23
N ASP A 60 -0.29 -13.21 -30.35
CA ASP A 60 -0.53 -13.82 -31.65
C ASP A 60 -1.62 -13.05 -32.39
N MET A 61 -1.32 -12.59 -33.60
CA MET A 61 -2.27 -11.88 -34.46
C MET A 61 -3.42 -12.77 -34.95
N ASN A 62 -3.26 -14.09 -34.92
CA ASN A 62 -4.32 -15.03 -35.27
C ASN A 62 -5.35 -15.22 -34.14
N SER A 63 -5.04 -14.73 -32.93
CA SER A 63 -5.99 -14.77 -31.82
C SER A 63 -7.05 -13.69 -31.99
N ASP A 64 -8.25 -13.94 -31.46
CA ASP A 64 -9.31 -12.94 -31.42
C ASP A 64 -8.95 -11.85 -30.39
N LEU A 65 -8.24 -10.83 -30.84
CA LEU A 65 -7.74 -9.74 -29.99
C LEU A 65 -8.87 -8.94 -29.32
N MET A 66 -10.10 -9.00 -29.84
CA MET A 66 -11.25 -8.28 -29.27
C MET A 66 -11.87 -9.04 -28.09
N ASN A 67 -11.78 -10.37 -28.11
CA ASN A 67 -12.36 -11.24 -27.08
C ASN A 67 -11.31 -12.01 -26.27
N ILE A 68 -10.02 -11.69 -26.43
CA ILE A 68 -8.94 -12.36 -25.70
C ILE A 68 -9.12 -12.17 -24.19
N GLU A 69 -9.07 -13.28 -23.46
CA GLU A 69 -9.20 -13.22 -22.01
C GLU A 69 -8.03 -12.48 -21.38
N ARG A 70 -8.34 -11.65 -20.39
CA ARG A 70 -7.32 -10.87 -19.68
C ARG A 70 -6.23 -11.73 -19.05
N ALA A 71 -6.58 -12.91 -18.54
CA ALA A 71 -5.63 -13.84 -17.93
C ALA A 71 -4.58 -14.35 -18.93
N GLU A 72 -4.97 -14.53 -20.20
CA GLU A 72 -4.06 -14.93 -21.27
C GLU A 72 -3.10 -13.81 -21.67
N VAL A 73 -3.58 -12.56 -21.61
CA VAL A 73 -2.74 -11.38 -21.84
C VAL A 73 -1.76 -11.16 -20.68
N GLU A 74 -2.24 -11.28 -19.44
CA GLU A 74 -1.50 -10.98 -18.20
C GLU A 74 -0.71 -12.19 -17.65
N LYS A 75 -0.07 -13.00 -18.52
CA LYS A 75 0.83 -14.09 -18.10
C LYS A 75 2.11 -14.14 -18.94
N GLU A 76 3.19 -14.67 -18.36
CA GLU A 76 4.50 -14.88 -19.03
C GLU A 76 5.09 -13.63 -19.70
N LEU A 77 4.85 -12.46 -19.08
CA LEU A 77 5.30 -11.18 -19.60
C LEU A 77 6.84 -11.06 -19.50
N LYS A 78 7.43 -10.23 -20.36
CA LYS A 78 8.82 -9.77 -20.22
C LYS A 78 8.82 -8.50 -19.38
N PHE A 79 9.52 -8.53 -18.25
CA PHE A 79 9.74 -7.33 -17.44
C PHE A 79 10.55 -6.29 -18.23
N LEU A 80 10.09 -5.04 -18.24
CA LEU A 80 10.77 -3.94 -18.94
C LEU A 80 11.52 -3.03 -17.99
N GLY A 81 10.92 -2.72 -16.84
CA GLY A 81 11.53 -1.80 -15.88
C GLY A 81 10.52 -1.17 -14.92
N LEU A 82 11.04 -0.23 -14.13
CA LEU A 82 10.28 0.56 -13.18
C LEU A 82 10.09 1.98 -13.71
N LEU A 83 8.88 2.51 -13.57
CA LEU A 83 8.55 3.92 -13.72
C LEU A 83 8.47 4.55 -12.33
N ILE A 84 9.31 5.56 -12.10
CA ILE A 84 9.45 6.24 -10.81
C ILE A 84 8.85 7.63 -10.95
N MET A 85 7.95 7.98 -10.05
CA MET A 85 7.30 9.28 -10.00
C MET A 85 7.37 9.83 -8.58
N LYS A 86 7.60 11.13 -8.43
CA LYS A 86 7.59 11.80 -7.13
C LYS A 86 6.28 12.57 -6.97
N ASN A 87 5.44 12.16 -6.03
CA ASN A 87 4.30 12.97 -5.61
C ASN A 87 4.82 14.02 -4.63
N GLN A 88 4.82 15.28 -5.05
CA GLN A 88 5.16 16.38 -4.15
C GLN A 88 3.94 16.72 -3.30
N VAL A 89 4.17 16.86 -2.00
CA VAL A 89 3.17 17.40 -1.09
C VAL A 89 2.96 18.87 -1.44
N LYS A 90 1.71 19.36 -1.35
CA LYS A 90 1.43 20.78 -1.55
C LYS A 90 2.23 21.60 -0.51
N PRO A 91 2.85 22.73 -0.89
CA PRO A 91 3.68 23.51 0.02
C PRO A 91 2.96 23.91 1.33
N GLU A 92 1.65 24.12 1.26
CA GLU A 92 0.84 24.55 2.40
C GLU A 92 0.50 23.41 3.37
N THR A 93 0.64 22.15 2.96
CA THR A 93 0.16 21.00 3.75
C THR A 93 0.80 20.97 5.13
N ALA A 94 2.12 21.15 5.24
CA ALA A 94 2.78 21.06 6.53
C ALA A 94 2.29 22.15 7.50
N GLY A 95 2.05 23.38 7.02
CA GLY A 95 1.50 24.45 7.85
C GLY A 95 0.05 24.19 8.27
N VAL A 96 -0.77 23.59 7.39
CA VAL A 96 -2.14 23.20 7.75
C VAL A 96 -2.15 22.09 8.81
N ILE A 97 -1.26 21.10 8.69
CA ILE A 97 -1.13 20.04 9.70
C ILE A 97 -0.72 20.61 11.06
N ASP A 98 0.17 21.59 11.10
CA ASP A 98 0.53 22.27 12.36
C ASP A 98 -0.68 22.93 13.01
N VAL A 99 -1.44 23.73 12.25
CA VAL A 99 -2.64 24.41 12.77
C VAL A 99 -3.68 23.42 13.31
N LEU A 100 -3.89 22.30 12.60
CA LEU A 100 -4.78 21.24 13.09
C LEU A 100 -4.26 20.60 14.37
N THR A 101 -2.95 20.37 14.46
CA THR A 101 -2.30 19.78 15.64
C THR A 101 -2.38 20.71 16.85
N GLU A 102 -2.13 22.02 16.65
CA GLU A 102 -2.28 23.07 17.66
C GLU A 102 -3.73 23.20 18.14
N ALA A 103 -4.71 22.98 17.24
CA ALA A 103 -6.13 22.94 17.58
C ALA A 103 -6.59 21.61 18.22
N HIS A 104 -5.66 20.69 18.51
CA HIS A 104 -5.96 19.34 19.03
C HIS A 104 -6.86 18.49 18.11
N ILE A 105 -6.81 18.74 16.80
CA ILE A 105 -7.49 17.95 15.78
C ILE A 105 -6.53 16.88 15.28
N ARG A 106 -6.82 15.63 15.61
CA ARG A 106 -6.04 14.48 15.15
C ARG A 106 -6.16 14.31 13.63
N THR A 107 -5.01 14.24 12.96
CA THR A 107 -4.93 13.98 11.51
C THR A 107 -4.63 12.50 11.24
N VAL A 108 -5.37 11.91 10.28
CA VAL A 108 -5.22 10.50 9.88
C VAL A 108 -5.14 10.44 8.35
N MET A 109 -4.15 9.72 7.83
CA MET A 109 -3.93 9.53 6.40
C MET A 109 -4.56 8.21 5.94
N VAL A 110 -5.37 8.27 4.88
CA VAL A 110 -5.99 7.10 4.24
C VAL A 110 -5.72 7.12 2.74
N THR A 111 -4.86 6.24 2.25
CA THR A 111 -4.39 6.25 0.86
C THR A 111 -4.48 4.88 0.17
N GLY A 112 -4.47 4.89 -1.16
CA GLY A 112 -4.31 3.69 -1.99
C GLY A 112 -2.85 3.36 -2.30
N ASP A 113 -1.89 4.23 -1.94
CA ASP A 113 -0.47 4.02 -2.18
C ASP A 113 0.16 2.95 -1.26
N ASN A 114 1.41 2.58 -1.54
CA ASN A 114 2.21 1.70 -0.69
C ASN A 114 2.42 2.33 0.70
N ILE A 115 2.41 1.49 1.74
CA ILE A 115 2.55 1.91 3.13
C ILE A 115 3.85 2.67 3.41
N LEU A 116 4.97 2.29 2.78
CA LEU A 116 6.26 2.98 2.93
C LEU A 116 6.20 4.39 2.31
N THR A 117 5.55 4.52 1.15
CA THR A 117 5.31 5.82 0.52
C THR A 117 4.46 6.72 1.42
N ALA A 118 3.39 6.17 2.00
CA ALA A 118 2.51 6.89 2.92
C ALA A 118 3.25 7.35 4.19
N VAL A 119 4.10 6.49 4.77
CA VAL A 119 4.96 6.84 5.92
C VAL A 119 5.90 7.99 5.57
N ASN A 120 6.55 7.94 4.40
CA ASN A 120 7.45 9.01 4.00
C ASN A 120 6.69 10.34 3.79
N VAL A 121 5.51 10.30 3.15
CA VAL A 121 4.67 11.49 2.99
C VAL A 121 4.26 12.04 4.35
N ALA A 122 3.79 11.20 5.27
CA ALA A 122 3.38 11.60 6.61
C ALA A 122 4.52 12.26 7.41
N LYS A 123 5.75 11.77 7.28
CA LYS A 123 6.94 12.41 7.86
C LYS A 123 7.25 13.75 7.18
N SER A 124 7.19 13.81 5.85
CA SER A 124 7.50 15.03 5.10
C SER A 124 6.51 16.18 5.38
N CYS A 125 5.25 15.87 5.69
CA CYS A 125 4.23 16.86 6.04
C CYS A 125 4.04 17.07 7.55
N ARG A 126 4.93 16.50 8.38
CA ARG A 126 4.90 16.62 9.86
C ARG A 126 3.64 16.07 10.52
N MET A 127 2.91 15.18 9.85
CA MET A 127 1.90 14.34 10.51
C MET A 127 2.53 13.32 11.47
N ILE A 128 3.77 12.94 11.19
CA ILE A 128 4.63 12.10 12.03
C ILE A 128 5.95 12.85 12.19
N GLY A 129 6.38 13.07 13.42
CA GLY A 129 7.67 13.68 13.73
C GLY A 129 8.84 12.85 13.21
N SER A 130 9.97 13.49 12.94
CA SER A 130 11.18 12.81 12.42
C SER A 130 11.69 11.71 13.36
N ASP A 131 11.58 11.94 14.68
CA ASP A 131 12.06 11.04 15.74
C ASP A 131 10.99 10.05 16.22
N GLU A 132 9.75 10.19 15.73
CA GLU A 132 8.65 9.32 16.12
C GLU A 132 8.72 7.99 15.37
N LYS A 133 8.41 6.92 16.12
CA LYS A 133 8.49 5.55 15.59
C LYS A 133 7.18 5.18 14.92
N VAL A 134 7.28 4.46 13.81
CA VAL A 134 6.13 3.86 13.14
C VAL A 134 6.15 2.36 13.40
N ILE A 135 5.03 1.84 13.91
CA ILE A 135 4.81 0.41 14.12
C ILE A 135 3.85 -0.07 13.04
N PHE A 136 4.28 -1.07 12.26
CA PHE A 136 3.48 -1.72 11.25
C PHE A 136 2.59 -2.78 11.90
N VAL A 137 1.28 -2.66 11.66
CA VAL A 137 0.28 -3.61 12.13
C VAL A 137 0.00 -4.59 11.00
N THR A 138 0.34 -5.86 11.21
CA THR A 138 0.08 -6.94 10.26
C THR A 138 -0.92 -7.90 10.87
N ALA A 139 -2.07 -8.06 10.23
CA ALA A 139 -3.07 -9.05 10.60
C ALA A 139 -3.29 -10.00 9.43
N THR A 140 -3.28 -11.30 9.70
CA THR A 140 -3.55 -12.34 8.70
C THR A 140 -4.84 -13.06 9.05
N PRO A 141 -5.73 -13.31 8.06
CA PRO A 141 -6.95 -14.02 8.31
C PRO A 141 -6.70 -15.49 8.64
N GLN A 142 -7.74 -16.18 9.13
CA GLN A 142 -7.71 -17.63 9.27
C GLN A 142 -7.60 -18.28 7.89
N THR A 143 -6.70 -19.25 7.74
CA THR A 143 -6.65 -20.12 6.56
C THR A 143 -6.88 -21.58 6.96
N ALA A 144 -7.07 -22.47 5.98
CA ALA A 144 -7.17 -23.90 6.25
C ALA A 144 -5.95 -24.49 6.98
N GLN A 145 -4.80 -23.79 6.96
CA GLN A 145 -3.52 -24.26 7.49
C GLN A 145 -2.97 -23.40 8.64
N SER A 146 -3.61 -22.27 8.98
CA SER A 146 -3.10 -21.36 10.01
C SER A 146 -4.21 -20.62 10.77
N VAL A 147 -4.03 -20.47 12.08
CA VAL A 147 -4.82 -19.57 12.91
C VAL A 147 -4.58 -18.11 12.51
N PRO A 148 -5.55 -17.20 12.72
CA PRO A 148 -5.33 -15.78 12.46
C PRO A 148 -4.20 -15.26 13.35
N THR A 149 -3.37 -14.36 12.82
CA THR A 149 -2.27 -13.74 13.58
C THR A 149 -2.35 -12.22 13.53
N LEU A 150 -1.95 -11.58 14.63
CA LEU A 150 -1.83 -10.12 14.74
C LEU A 150 -0.42 -9.82 15.24
N ARG A 151 0.31 -8.96 14.53
CA ARG A 151 1.70 -8.59 14.85
C ARG A 151 1.91 -7.08 14.74
N PHE A 152 2.80 -6.60 15.61
CA PHE A 152 3.24 -5.21 15.66
C PHE A 152 4.77 -5.18 15.51
N SER A 153 5.27 -4.60 14.42
CA SER A 153 6.72 -4.59 14.12
C SER A 153 7.23 -3.19 13.81
N LEU A 154 8.47 -2.90 14.23
CA LEU A 154 9.15 -1.65 13.86
C LEU A 154 9.66 -1.67 12.42
N ASP A 155 9.92 -2.87 11.90
CA ASP A 155 10.30 -3.09 10.52
C ASP A 155 9.08 -3.60 9.73
N ASN A 156 8.94 -3.13 8.49
CA ASN A 156 7.92 -3.62 7.55
C ASN A 156 8.22 -5.07 7.08
N GLU A 157 9.31 -5.68 7.54
CA GLU A 157 9.58 -7.10 7.32
C GLU A 157 9.08 -7.90 8.51
N GLY A 158 8.17 -8.83 8.25
CA GLY A 158 7.58 -9.76 9.21
C GLY A 158 8.57 -10.75 9.82
N ALA A 159 9.76 -10.31 10.20
CA ALA A 159 10.68 -11.05 11.03
C ALA A 159 9.97 -11.48 12.32
N PRO A 160 10.13 -12.74 12.77
CA PRO A 160 9.39 -13.33 13.88
C PRO A 160 9.78 -12.78 15.26
N ASN A 161 10.51 -11.67 15.32
CA ASN A 161 10.85 -11.00 16.57
C ASN A 161 9.63 -10.17 17.01
N SER A 162 8.61 -10.89 17.47
CA SER A 162 7.48 -10.37 18.21
C SER A 162 8.00 -9.65 19.45
N THR A 163 8.27 -8.36 19.37
CA THR A 163 8.09 -7.52 20.54
C THR A 163 6.59 -7.28 20.64
N ASP A 164 5.93 -8.01 21.54
CA ASP A 164 4.65 -7.59 22.06
C ASP A 164 4.83 -6.17 22.59
N VAL A 165 4.41 -5.17 21.81
CA VAL A 165 4.33 -3.79 22.27
C VAL A 165 3.04 -3.67 23.09
N THR A 166 2.98 -4.44 24.18
CA THR A 166 2.00 -4.25 25.23
C THR A 166 2.42 -3.01 26.02
N ASP A 167 1.82 -1.89 25.64
CA ASP A 167 1.28 -0.88 26.56
C ASP A 167 2.11 -0.63 27.82
N GLN A 168 3.28 0.00 27.68
CA GLN A 168 3.92 0.77 28.74
C GLN A 168 4.63 2.00 28.17
N GLU A 169 3.98 3.16 28.32
CA GLU A 169 4.59 4.45 28.63
C GLU A 169 5.84 4.86 27.82
N ARG A 170 5.84 4.65 26.51
CA ARG A 170 6.82 5.30 25.62
C ARG A 170 6.15 6.46 24.90
N PRO A 171 6.68 7.70 24.97
CA PRO A 171 6.16 8.80 24.18
C PRO A 171 6.36 8.54 22.67
N GLY A 172 5.37 8.95 21.86
CA GLY A 172 5.50 9.20 20.42
C GLY A 172 5.67 8.00 19.49
N TYR A 173 4.64 7.15 19.35
CA TYR A 173 4.58 6.18 18.24
C TYR A 173 3.27 6.26 17.45
N HIS A 174 3.37 5.92 16.17
CA HIS A 174 2.25 5.87 15.24
C HIS A 174 2.05 4.44 14.73
N LEU A 175 0.81 4.04 14.50
CA LEU A 175 0.53 2.79 13.79
C LEU A 175 0.32 3.05 12.29
N ALA A 176 0.83 2.13 11.48
CA ALA A 176 0.56 2.05 10.06
C ALA A 176 0.00 0.66 9.72
N ILE A 177 -1.12 0.61 8.98
CA ILE A 177 -1.80 -0.64 8.62
C ILE A 177 -2.18 -0.63 7.14
N ASP A 178 -2.05 -1.78 6.46
CA ASP A 178 -2.50 -1.94 5.08
C ASP A 178 -3.95 -2.45 5.00
N GLY A 179 -4.62 -2.25 3.86
CA GLY A 179 -6.02 -2.65 3.70
C GLY A 179 -6.29 -4.14 3.95
N ARG A 180 -5.34 -5.03 3.63
CA ARG A 180 -5.49 -6.47 3.90
C ARG A 180 -5.49 -6.77 5.39
N SER A 181 -4.53 -6.18 6.11
CA SER A 181 -4.44 -6.30 7.57
C SER A 181 -5.62 -5.63 8.26
N PHE A 182 -6.11 -4.50 7.73
CA PHE A 182 -7.29 -3.83 8.27
C PHE A 182 -8.54 -4.71 8.18
N SER A 183 -8.79 -5.36 7.04
CA SER A 183 -9.89 -6.32 6.93
C SER A 183 -9.74 -7.50 7.89
N ALA A 184 -8.55 -8.11 7.97
CA ALA A 184 -8.32 -9.21 8.90
C ALA A 184 -8.45 -8.79 10.39
N LEU A 185 -8.06 -7.55 10.73
CA LEU A 185 -8.24 -6.96 12.05
C LEU A 185 -9.73 -6.82 12.41
N CYS A 186 -10.54 -6.32 11.48
CA CYS A 186 -11.99 -6.21 11.67
C CYS A 186 -12.65 -7.58 11.86
N ASP A 187 -12.27 -8.57 11.05
CA ASP A 187 -12.96 -9.87 11.00
C ASP A 187 -12.53 -10.81 12.13
N HIS A 188 -11.26 -10.78 12.53
CA HIS A 188 -10.68 -11.77 13.43
C HIS A 188 -10.18 -11.20 14.78
N PHE A 189 -9.99 -9.88 14.87
CA PHE A 189 -9.44 -9.23 16.07
C PHE A 189 -10.26 -7.99 16.49
N PRO A 190 -11.59 -8.09 16.64
CA PRO A 190 -12.45 -6.94 16.94
C PRO A 190 -12.09 -6.23 18.25
N ASP A 191 -11.55 -6.96 19.24
CA ASP A 191 -11.12 -6.39 20.52
C ASP A 191 -9.90 -5.45 20.39
N TYR A 192 -9.07 -5.64 19.35
CA TYR A 192 -7.92 -4.79 19.06
C TYR A 192 -8.24 -3.63 18.13
N LEU A 193 -9.35 -3.72 17.37
CA LEU A 193 -9.75 -2.70 16.41
C LEU A 193 -9.83 -1.29 17.02
N PRO A 194 -10.49 -1.06 18.18
CA PRO A 194 -10.51 0.26 18.81
C PRO A 194 -9.13 0.79 19.14
N LYS A 195 -8.24 -0.06 19.67
CA LYS A 195 -6.88 0.33 20.06
C LYS A 195 -6.05 0.75 18.85
N VAL A 196 -6.17 0.00 17.76
CA VAL A 196 -5.49 0.32 16.50
C VAL A 196 -6.06 1.61 15.91
N LEU A 197 -7.39 1.76 15.83
CA LEU A 197 -8.04 2.97 15.31
C LEU A 197 -7.68 4.23 16.11
N MET A 198 -7.49 4.13 17.43
CA MET A 198 -7.09 5.26 18.27
C MET A 198 -5.63 5.69 18.09
N LYS A 199 -4.74 4.80 17.62
CA LYS A 199 -3.29 5.07 17.50
C LYS A 199 -2.77 5.09 16.04
N ALA A 200 -3.55 4.61 15.09
CA ALA A 200 -3.15 4.56 13.68
C ALA A 200 -3.19 5.94 13.03
N THR A 201 -2.09 6.33 12.43
CA THR A 201 -1.99 7.57 11.65
C THR A 201 -2.04 7.28 10.16
N ILE A 202 -1.70 6.06 9.74
CA ILE A 202 -1.61 5.69 8.32
C ILE A 202 -2.44 4.42 8.05
N PHE A 203 -3.35 4.54 7.09
CA PHE A 203 -4.07 3.44 6.47
C PHE A 203 -3.72 3.43 4.98
N ALA A 204 -2.95 2.43 4.54
CA ALA A 204 -2.41 2.36 3.19
C ALA A 204 -3.04 1.22 2.37
N ARG A 205 -2.96 1.29 1.04
CA ARG A 205 -3.62 0.33 0.12
C ARG A 205 -5.11 0.08 0.46
N MET A 206 -5.81 1.10 0.94
CA MET A 206 -7.23 0.99 1.33
C MET A 206 -8.15 1.07 0.12
N LEU A 207 -9.06 0.11 0.00
CA LEU A 207 -10.17 0.12 -0.95
C LEU A 207 -11.23 1.15 -0.54
N PRO A 208 -12.05 1.68 -1.47
CA PRO A 208 -13.09 2.67 -1.16
C PRO A 208 -14.00 2.25 0.01
N ASP A 209 -14.47 1.00 0.01
CA ASP A 209 -15.35 0.48 1.06
C ASP A 209 -14.64 0.40 2.42
N GLN A 210 -13.35 0.05 2.42
CA GLN A 210 -12.54 0.02 3.64
C GLN A 210 -12.36 1.43 4.24
N LYS A 211 -12.29 2.48 3.40
CA LYS A 211 -12.24 3.86 3.90
C LYS A 211 -13.54 4.24 4.60
N ALA A 212 -14.68 3.89 4.01
CA ALA A 212 -16.00 4.12 4.60
C ALA A 212 -16.14 3.34 5.92
N GLN A 213 -15.74 2.07 5.94
CA GLN A 213 -15.74 1.24 7.15
C GLN A 213 -14.89 1.86 8.26
N MET A 214 -13.67 2.30 7.97
CA MET A 214 -12.79 2.95 8.96
C MET A 214 -13.45 4.18 9.59
N VAL A 215 -14.13 5.02 8.79
CA VAL A 215 -14.87 6.20 9.30
C VAL A 215 -16.02 5.77 10.21
N MET A 216 -16.81 4.77 9.81
CA MET A 216 -17.91 4.25 10.61
C MET A 216 -17.43 3.67 11.95
N GLU A 217 -16.31 2.94 11.96
CA GLU A 217 -15.74 2.39 13.19
C GLU A 217 -15.21 3.48 14.13
N LEU A 218 -14.61 4.55 13.60
CA LEU A 218 -14.23 5.72 14.43
C LEU A 218 -15.46 6.41 15.03
N GLN A 219 -16.54 6.55 14.26
CA GLN A 219 -17.80 7.13 14.75
C GLN A 219 -18.43 6.29 15.87
N LYS A 220 -18.36 4.95 15.79
CA LYS A 220 -18.79 4.05 16.88
C LYS A 220 -18.01 4.25 18.18
N LEU A 221 -16.77 4.75 18.09
CA LEU A 221 -15.94 5.13 19.23
C LEU A 221 -16.22 6.56 19.72
N ASN A 222 -17.32 7.17 19.28
CA ASN A 222 -17.75 8.53 19.59
C ASN A 222 -16.82 9.64 19.07
N TYR A 223 -16.01 9.37 18.04
CA TYR A 223 -15.27 10.44 17.34
C TYR A 223 -16.18 11.19 16.37
N CYS A 224 -16.05 12.51 16.33
CA CYS A 224 -16.51 13.30 15.19
C CYS A 224 -15.42 13.24 14.11
N VAL A 225 -15.78 12.78 12.90
CA VAL A 225 -14.82 12.52 11.81
C VAL A 225 -15.12 13.44 10.63
N GLY A 226 -14.13 14.24 10.23
CA GLY A 226 -14.13 14.98 8.97
C GLY A 226 -13.23 14.28 7.95
N MET A 227 -13.72 14.10 6.72
CA MET A 227 -12.95 13.49 5.63
C MET A 227 -12.74 14.50 4.50
N CYS A 228 -11.50 14.63 4.05
CA CYS A 228 -11.10 15.43 2.89
C CYS A 228 -10.30 14.52 1.96
N GLY A 229 -10.60 14.53 0.65
CA GLY A 229 -10.01 13.64 -0.34
C GLY A 229 -9.97 14.27 -1.72
#